data_AF-A0AAN9J522-F1
#
_entry.id   AF-A0AAN9J522-F1
#
_cell.length_a   1.000
_cell.length_b   1.000
_cell.length_c   1.000
_cell.angle_alpha   90.00
_cell.angle_beta   90.00
_cell.angle_gamma   90.00
#
_symmetry.space_group_name_H-M   'P 1'
#
loop_
_entity.id
_entity.type
_entity.pdbx_description
1 polymer ?
#
loop_
_entity_poly.entity_id
_entity_poly.type
_entity_poly.pdbx_seq_one_letter_code
_entity_poly.pdbx_strand_id
1 'polypeptide(L)'
;MAHVMEDVVVWREDVRGVYGVASGYLWLGKNYRDWNVTPNFSWIWKTTTQRKIQFFIWLIGQGALPTNSLRFQRHMAYSAKCSRCSTTDETILHALRDCPHSLEIWMRLVWVFKNGVVRLVENPGAEAMEGSRQGSRKKILVHTPSGEVMNSYAVLERKLSSLGWERYYDDPDLLQFHKRSTVHLISLPRDFNKLKSMHMYDIVVKNKNFFEVRDSM
;
A
#
# COMPACT_ATOMS: atom_id res chain seq x y z
N MET A 1 16.88 -61.23 0.76
CA MET A 1 16.96 -59.93 0.05
C MET A 1 16.40 -58.87 0.98
N ALA A 2 17.23 -57.96 1.47
CA ALA A 2 16.77 -56.86 2.31
C ALA A 2 15.96 -55.89 1.43
N HIS A 3 14.71 -55.63 1.80
CA HIS A 3 13.92 -54.58 1.18
C HIS A 3 14.61 -53.24 1.47
N VAL A 4 15.20 -52.61 0.45
CA VAL A 4 15.62 -51.22 0.54
C VAL A 4 14.34 -50.40 0.63
N MET A 5 14.09 -49.84 1.81
CA MET A 5 12.99 -48.90 2.01
C MET A 5 13.51 -47.52 1.64
N GLU A 6 12.83 -46.86 0.72
CA GLU A 6 13.19 -45.49 0.32
C GLU A 6 12.82 -44.50 1.43
N ASP A 7 13.68 -43.50 1.65
CA ASP A 7 13.42 -42.43 2.61
C ASP A 7 12.21 -41.59 2.17
N VAL A 8 11.31 -41.28 3.11
CA VAL A 8 10.11 -40.48 2.86
C VAL A 8 10.09 -39.25 3.77
N VAL A 9 9.77 -38.09 3.20
CA VAL A 9 9.58 -36.85 3.96
C VAL A 9 8.23 -36.90 4.68
N VAL A 10 8.25 -36.81 6.01
CA VAL A 10 7.05 -36.82 6.86
C VAL A 10 6.92 -35.53 7.67
N TRP A 11 5.71 -35.00 7.75
CA TRP A 11 5.40 -33.86 8.61
C TRP A 11 5.30 -34.30 10.07
N ARG A 12 6.24 -33.86 10.91
CA ARG A 12 6.38 -34.28 12.31
C ARG A 12 5.13 -34.03 13.17
N GLU A 13 4.34 -33.02 12.84
CA GLU A 13 3.21 -32.56 13.68
C GLU A 13 1.87 -33.19 13.30
N ASP A 14 1.84 -34.14 12.36
CA ASP A 14 0.67 -34.97 12.07
C ASP A 14 1.07 -36.44 12.20
N VAL A 15 0.27 -37.22 12.94
CA VAL A 15 0.55 -38.65 13.22
C VAL A 15 0.53 -39.52 11.95
N ARG A 16 -0.08 -39.04 10.86
CA ARG A 16 -0.08 -39.69 9.55
C ARG A 16 1.06 -39.19 8.66
N GLY A 17 1.90 -38.27 9.17
CA GLY A 17 3.02 -37.67 8.45
C GLY A 17 2.61 -36.69 7.35
N VAL A 18 1.34 -36.28 7.27
CA VAL A 18 0.81 -35.43 6.19
C VAL A 18 0.87 -33.95 6.57
N TYR A 19 1.43 -33.12 5.69
CA TYR A 19 1.39 -31.67 5.86
C TYR A 19 -0.01 -31.12 5.57
N GLY A 20 -0.56 -30.36 6.53
CA GLY A 20 -1.76 -29.55 6.33
C GLY A 20 -1.49 -28.11 6.72
N VAL A 21 -2.03 -27.16 5.95
CA VAL A 21 -1.84 -25.71 6.17
C VAL A 21 -2.16 -25.33 7.63
N ALA A 22 -3.26 -25.83 8.18
CA ALA A 22 -3.64 -25.59 9.58
C ALA A 22 -2.60 -26.10 10.60
N SER A 23 -2.05 -27.30 10.39
CA SER A 23 -0.98 -27.87 11.24
C SER A 23 0.32 -27.06 11.11
N GLY A 24 0.64 -26.60 9.89
CA GLY A 24 1.75 -25.68 9.65
C GLY A 24 1.65 -24.37 10.42
N TYR A 25 0.49 -23.70 10.39
CA TYR A 25 0.27 -22.47 11.15
C TYR A 25 0.33 -22.69 12.67
N LEU A 26 -0.24 -23.79 13.16
CA LEU A 26 -0.16 -24.15 14.58
C LEU A 26 1.28 -24.40 15.02
N TRP A 27 2.06 -25.10 14.21
CA TRP A 27 3.48 -25.34 14.46
C TRP A 27 4.27 -24.04 14.51
N LEU A 28 4.08 -23.15 13.54
CA LEU A 28 4.70 -21.83 13.51
C LEU A 28 4.36 -21.00 14.76
N GLY A 29 3.09 -20.99 15.16
CA GLY A 29 2.64 -20.28 16.37
C GLY A 29 3.26 -20.83 17.66
N LYS A 30 3.50 -22.14 17.75
CA LYS A 30 4.11 -22.79 18.92
C LYS A 30 5.64 -22.63 18.98
N ASN A 31 6.30 -22.68 17.83
CA ASN A 31 7.77 -22.71 17.75
C ASN A 31 8.40 -21.32 17.54
N TYR A 32 7.64 -20.34 17.04
CA TYR A 32 8.08 -18.96 16.96
C TYR A 32 7.72 -18.23 18.27
N ARG A 33 8.61 -18.33 19.27
CA ARG A 33 8.39 -17.80 20.64
C ARG A 33 8.31 -16.28 20.77
N ASP A 34 8.46 -15.51 19.69
CA ASP A 34 8.69 -14.06 19.76
C ASP A 34 7.51 -13.16 19.35
N TRP A 35 6.27 -13.68 19.33
CA TRP A 35 5.09 -12.83 19.15
C TRP A 35 4.91 -11.80 20.29
N ASN A 36 5.52 -12.03 21.45
CA ASN A 36 5.43 -11.15 22.62
C ASN A 36 6.39 -9.95 22.57
N VAL A 37 7.29 -9.86 21.59
CA VAL A 37 8.22 -8.72 21.41
C VAL A 37 7.86 -7.87 20.18
N THR A 38 6.70 -8.10 19.56
CA THR A 38 6.26 -7.21 18.48
C THR A 38 5.92 -5.84 19.07
N PRO A 39 6.52 -4.75 18.57
CA PRO A 39 6.15 -3.41 19.01
C PRO A 39 4.65 -3.19 18.85
N ASN A 40 4.01 -2.50 19.80
CA ASN A 40 2.58 -2.22 19.71
C ASN A 40 2.30 -1.25 18.55
N PHE A 41 1.83 -1.81 17.43
CA PHE A 41 1.48 -1.06 16.22
C PHE A 41 -0.02 -0.73 16.12
N SER A 42 -0.80 -0.89 17.19
CA SER A 42 -2.26 -0.65 17.16
C SER A 42 -2.64 0.78 16.74
N TRP A 43 -1.77 1.75 17.00
CA TRP A 43 -1.97 3.15 16.61
C TRP A 43 -2.03 3.33 15.09
N ILE A 44 -1.37 2.47 14.30
CA ILE A 44 -1.34 2.55 12.84
C ILE A 44 -2.76 2.47 12.27
N TRP A 45 -3.58 1.59 12.83
CA TRP A 45 -4.96 1.36 12.39
C TRP A 45 -5.92 2.50 12.77
N LYS A 46 -5.53 3.36 13.71
CA LYS A 46 -6.28 4.55 14.13
C LYS A 46 -5.99 5.77 13.26
N THR A 47 -4.98 5.71 12.38
CA THR A 47 -4.62 6.83 11.51
C THR A 47 -5.66 7.05 10.40
N THR A 48 -5.94 8.31 10.06
CA THR A 48 -6.88 8.71 9.00
C THR A 48 -6.26 8.57 7.60
N THR A 49 -5.74 7.39 7.26
CA THR A 49 -5.12 7.09 5.96
C THR A 49 -5.71 5.83 5.33
N GLN A 50 -5.43 5.58 4.06
CA GLN A 50 -5.92 4.38 3.36
C GLN A 50 -5.36 3.10 4.00
N ARG A 51 -6.15 2.02 4.03
CA ARG A 51 -5.76 0.70 4.56
C ARG A 51 -4.43 0.19 3.99
N LYS A 52 -4.19 0.40 2.69
CA LYS A 52 -2.92 0.04 2.03
C LYS A 52 -1.71 0.77 2.63
N ILE A 53 -1.88 2.03 3.06
CA ILE A 53 -0.81 2.83 3.68
C ILE A 53 -0.59 2.34 5.12
N GLN A 54 -1.68 2.09 5.86
CA GLN A 54 -1.59 1.50 7.20
C GLN A 54 -0.84 0.16 7.15
N PHE A 55 -1.20 -0.72 6.21
CA PHE A 55 -0.52 -1.99 6.01
C PHE A 55 0.96 -1.81 5.62
N PHE A 56 1.26 -0.83 4.75
CA PHE A 56 2.64 -0.50 4.40
C PHE A 56 3.47 -0.02 5.60
N ILE A 57 2.93 0.85 6.46
CA ILE A 57 3.59 1.30 7.70
C ILE A 57 3.79 0.11 8.65
N TRP A 58 2.82 -0.79 8.74
CA TRP A 58 2.95 -2.01 9.53
C TRP A 58 4.08 -2.90 8.99
N LEU A 59 4.19 -3.11 7.68
CA LEU A 59 5.30 -3.85 7.06
C LEU A 59 6.68 -3.22 7.34
N ILE A 60 6.76 -1.88 7.33
CA ILE A 60 7.96 -1.14 7.74
C ILE A 60 8.31 -1.46 9.19
N GLY A 61 7.33 -1.37 10.10
CA GLY A 61 7.51 -1.66 11.52
C GLY A 61 7.93 -3.10 11.80
N GLN A 62 7.48 -4.04 10.97
CA GLN A 62 7.87 -5.46 11.04
C GLN A 62 9.22 -5.77 10.37
N GLY A 63 9.88 -4.78 9.73
CA GLY A 63 11.10 -5.04 8.98
C GLY A 63 10.88 -5.94 7.75
N ALA A 64 9.65 -6.00 7.23
CA ALA A 64 9.21 -7.01 6.27
C ALA A 64 9.20 -6.52 4.81
N LEU A 65 9.65 -5.30 4.53
CA LEU A 65 9.76 -4.83 3.15
C LEU A 65 10.83 -5.62 2.39
N PRO A 66 10.61 -5.94 1.09
CA PRO A 66 11.49 -6.78 0.29
C PRO A 66 12.74 -6.03 -0.19
N THR A 67 13.46 -5.39 0.72
CA THR A 67 14.69 -4.66 0.39
C THR A 67 15.82 -5.63 0.02
N ASN A 68 16.79 -5.19 -0.79
CA ASN A 68 17.88 -6.09 -1.18
C ASN A 68 18.70 -6.60 0.01
N SER A 69 18.86 -5.83 1.09
CA SER A 69 19.50 -6.34 2.32
C SER A 69 18.75 -7.56 2.89
N LEU A 70 17.42 -7.49 3.02
CA LEU A 70 16.61 -8.60 3.53
C LEU A 70 16.63 -9.80 2.57
N ARG A 71 16.54 -9.54 1.26
CA ARG A 71 16.58 -10.58 0.23
C ARG A 71 17.93 -11.29 0.20
N PHE A 72 19.04 -10.55 0.33
CA PHE A 72 20.39 -11.11 0.39
C PHE A 72 20.57 -11.98 1.64
N GLN A 73 20.13 -11.51 2.80
CA GLN A 73 20.16 -12.28 4.05
C GLN A 73 19.39 -13.61 3.95
N ARG A 74 18.31 -13.63 3.17
CA ARG A 74 17.49 -14.83 2.90
C ARG A 74 17.94 -15.63 1.69
N HIS A 75 19.11 -15.33 1.11
CA HIS A 75 19.64 -15.99 -0.08
C HIS A 75 18.72 -15.91 -1.32
N MET A 76 17.90 -14.85 -1.41
CA MET A 76 16.99 -14.56 -2.54
C MET A 76 17.52 -13.46 -3.48
N ALA A 77 18.69 -12.91 -3.20
CA ALA A 77 19.38 -11.93 -4.04
C ALA A 77 20.89 -12.15 -3.98
N TYR A 78 21.60 -11.79 -5.05
CA TYR A 78 23.05 -11.94 -5.16
C TYR A 78 23.83 -10.84 -4.41
N SER A 79 23.19 -9.72 -4.10
CA SER A 79 23.82 -8.57 -3.44
C SER A 79 22.80 -7.81 -2.61
N ALA A 80 23.27 -7.22 -1.50
CA ALA A 80 22.48 -6.32 -0.66
C ALA A 80 22.42 -4.88 -1.21
N LYS A 81 23.19 -4.56 -2.26
CA LYS A 81 23.31 -3.20 -2.79
C LYS A 81 21.99 -2.66 -3.35
N CYS A 82 21.75 -1.37 -3.12
CA CYS A 82 20.61 -0.64 -3.66
C CYS A 82 20.63 -0.60 -5.19
N SER A 83 19.57 -1.08 -5.83
CA SER A 83 19.47 -1.10 -7.29
C SER A 83 19.33 0.29 -7.92
N ARG A 84 19.11 1.35 -7.13
CA ARG A 84 18.99 2.72 -7.63
C ARG A 84 20.31 3.49 -7.57
N CYS A 85 20.91 3.61 -6.39
CA CYS A 85 22.17 4.36 -6.25
C CYS A 85 23.42 3.49 -6.41
N SER A 86 23.31 2.16 -6.23
CA SER A 86 24.43 1.22 -6.29
C SER A 86 25.59 1.46 -5.30
N THR A 87 25.46 2.41 -4.37
CA THR A 87 26.53 2.79 -3.44
C THR A 87 26.47 2.03 -2.12
N THR A 88 25.31 2.04 -1.47
CA THR A 88 25.09 1.45 -0.14
C THR A 88 24.12 0.29 -0.21
N ASP A 89 24.05 -0.47 0.88
CA ASP A 89 23.10 -1.57 1.01
C ASP A 89 21.68 -1.03 1.15
N GLU A 90 20.72 -1.71 0.51
CA GLU A 90 19.31 -1.33 0.52
C GLU A 90 18.63 -1.81 1.80
N THR A 91 18.75 -1.02 2.85
CA THR A 91 17.92 -1.15 4.04
C THR A 91 16.57 -0.44 3.85
N ILE A 92 15.62 -0.63 4.78
CA ILE A 92 14.34 0.11 4.74
C ILE A 92 14.58 1.62 4.82
N LEU A 93 15.44 2.08 5.73
CA LEU A 93 15.76 3.51 5.87
C LEU A 93 16.44 4.05 4.61
N HIS A 94 17.33 3.27 4.00
CA HIS A 94 17.94 3.68 2.74
C HIS A 94 16.90 3.79 1.62
N ALA A 95 16.08 2.76 1.42
CA ALA A 95 15.05 2.76 0.39
C ALA A 95 14.04 3.90 0.55
N LEU A 96 13.68 4.26 1.79
CA LEU A 96 12.65 5.26 2.06
C LEU A 96 13.18 6.68 2.27
N ARG A 97 14.42 6.86 2.71
CA ARG A 97 14.94 8.18 3.15
C ARG A 97 16.35 8.47 2.66
N ASP A 98 17.31 7.56 2.89
CA ASP A 98 18.74 7.88 2.71
C ASP A 98 19.22 7.74 1.26
N CYS A 99 18.46 7.05 0.39
CA CYS A 99 18.79 6.98 -1.03
C CYS A 99 18.64 8.36 -1.68
N PRO A 100 19.65 8.84 -2.44
CA PRO A 100 19.56 10.13 -3.15
C PRO A 100 18.31 10.27 -4.02
N HIS A 101 17.88 9.17 -4.65
CA HIS A 101 16.67 9.13 -5.47
C HIS A 101 15.38 9.26 -4.63
N SER A 102 15.35 8.68 -3.43
CA SER A 102 14.22 8.82 -2.52
C SER A 102 14.15 10.23 -1.94
N LEU A 103 15.31 10.82 -1.61
CA LEU A 103 15.41 12.20 -1.15
C LEU A 103 14.88 13.19 -2.20
N GLU A 104 15.20 13.00 -3.48
CA GLU A 104 14.67 13.84 -4.57
C GLU A 104 13.14 13.85 -4.61
N ILE A 105 12.51 12.69 -4.38
CA ILE A 105 11.05 12.58 -4.32
C ILE A 105 10.51 13.37 -3.11
N TRP A 106 11.12 13.24 -1.93
CA TRP A 106 10.74 14.01 -0.75
C TRP A 106 10.86 15.52 -0.96
N MET A 107 11.94 15.96 -1.62
CA MET A 107 12.12 17.37 -1.98
C MET A 107 11.02 17.90 -2.88
N ARG A 108 10.48 17.08 -3.78
CA ARG A 108 9.36 17.47 -4.66
C ARG A 108 8.00 17.43 -3.97
N LEU A 109 7.80 16.53 -3.01
CA LEU A 109 6.49 16.28 -2.41
C LEU A 109 6.25 17.01 -1.09
N VAL A 110 7.30 17.23 -0.29
CA VAL A 110 7.19 17.76 1.07
C VAL A 110 7.70 19.19 1.18
N TRP A 111 8.48 19.68 0.21
CA TRP A 111 9.04 21.01 0.24
C TRP A 111 8.56 21.82 -0.96
N VAL A 112 7.98 23.01 -0.72
CA VAL A 112 7.57 23.95 -1.77
C VAL A 112 8.48 25.16 -1.73
N PHE A 113 8.96 25.57 -2.89
CA PHE A 113 9.65 26.85 -3.04
C PHE A 113 8.60 27.96 -3.22
N LYS A 114 8.43 28.82 -2.22
CA LYS A 114 7.56 30.01 -2.29
C LYS A 114 8.39 31.25 -1.94
N ASN A 115 8.44 32.21 -2.87
CA ASN A 115 9.10 33.51 -2.68
C ASN A 115 10.57 33.43 -2.24
N GLY A 116 11.36 32.53 -2.82
CA GLY A 116 12.77 32.39 -2.46
C GLY A 116 13.04 31.55 -1.20
N VAL A 117 12.00 31.02 -0.55
CA VAL A 117 12.12 30.24 0.69
C VAL A 117 11.56 28.83 0.50
N VAL A 118 12.32 27.83 0.94
CA VAL A 118 11.88 26.44 1.03
C VAL A 118 10.97 26.30 2.25
N ARG A 119 9.70 25.94 2.04
CA ARG A 119 8.72 25.71 3.11
C ARG A 119 8.21 24.27 3.08
N LEU A 120 8.02 23.68 4.25
CA LEU A 120 7.33 22.39 4.37
C LEU A 120 5.90 22.55 3.84
N VAL A 121 5.40 21.60 3.04
CA VAL A 121 3.98 21.50 2.69
C VAL A 121 3.20 21.36 3.99
N GLU A 122 2.36 22.35 4.28
CA GLU A 122 1.41 22.26 5.40
C GLU A 122 0.50 21.06 5.15
N ASN A 123 0.45 20.15 6.10
CA ASN A 123 -0.30 18.91 5.99
C ASN A 123 -1.80 19.25 6.02
N PRO A 124 -2.58 19.09 4.94
CA PRO A 124 -4.00 19.47 4.91
C PRO A 124 -4.87 18.64 5.87
N GLY A 125 -4.29 17.63 6.55
CA GLY A 125 -4.94 16.88 7.62
C GLY A 125 -4.86 17.51 9.01
N ALA A 126 -4.02 18.52 9.24
CA ALA A 126 -3.86 19.17 10.54
C ALA A 126 -4.95 20.23 10.82
N GLU A 127 -5.57 20.81 9.79
CA GLU A 127 -6.60 21.85 9.92
C GLU A 127 -8.01 21.32 10.21
N ALA A 128 -8.20 20.01 10.39
CA ALA A 128 -9.50 19.47 10.76
C ALA A 128 -9.93 19.83 12.20
N MET A 129 -9.13 20.60 12.95
CA MET A 129 -9.41 20.94 14.35
C MET A 129 -9.50 22.43 14.68
N GLU A 130 -9.20 23.37 13.77
CA GLU A 130 -9.39 24.80 14.06
C GLU A 130 -9.72 25.61 12.80
N GLY A 131 -10.85 26.33 12.87
CA GLY A 131 -11.53 26.93 11.74
C GLY A 131 -10.83 28.15 11.14
N SER A 132 -9.85 27.93 10.27
CA SER A 132 -9.33 28.96 9.37
C SER A 132 -9.84 28.77 7.95
N ARG A 133 -10.61 29.76 7.48
CA ARG A 133 -11.15 29.86 6.13
C ARG A 133 -10.07 30.33 5.16
N GLN A 134 -9.25 29.41 4.66
CA GLN A 134 -8.69 29.55 3.32
C GLN A 134 -9.30 28.45 2.46
N GLY A 135 -10.26 28.84 1.61
CA GLY A 135 -11.09 27.92 0.83
C GLY A 135 -10.24 26.99 -0.03
N SER A 136 -9.96 25.81 0.49
CA SER A 136 -9.46 24.68 -0.31
C SER A 136 -10.50 24.41 -1.38
N ARG A 137 -10.23 24.81 -2.62
CA ARG A 137 -11.10 24.53 -3.77
C ARG A 137 -11.44 23.04 -3.77
N LYS A 138 -12.72 22.72 -3.87
CA LYS A 138 -13.20 21.34 -3.80
C LYS A 138 -12.60 20.57 -4.97
N LYS A 139 -11.81 19.53 -4.70
CA LYS A 139 -11.26 18.68 -5.75
C LYS A 139 -12.37 17.84 -6.38
N ILE A 140 -12.36 17.73 -7.71
CA ILE A 140 -13.27 16.91 -8.50
C ILE A 140 -12.48 15.91 -9.34
N LEU A 141 -13.06 14.72 -9.53
CA LEU A 141 -12.49 13.69 -10.40
C LEU A 141 -13.15 13.79 -11.77
N VAL A 142 -12.35 13.89 -12.82
CA VAL A 142 -12.82 14.04 -14.21
C VAL A 142 -12.30 12.89 -15.04
N HIS A 143 -13.16 12.33 -15.88
CA HIS A 143 -12.76 11.36 -16.91
C HIS A 143 -12.23 12.11 -18.14
N THR A 144 -10.92 12.06 -18.36
CA THR A 144 -10.20 12.90 -19.33
C THR A 144 -10.75 12.75 -20.76
N PRO A 145 -11.00 11.54 -21.31
CA PRO A 145 -11.49 11.41 -22.68
C PRO A 145 -12.89 12.00 -22.94
N SER A 146 -13.78 12.04 -21.94
CA SER A 146 -15.15 12.54 -22.12
C SER A 146 -15.42 13.88 -21.44
N GLY A 147 -14.47 14.41 -20.67
CA GLY A 147 -14.66 15.62 -19.85
C GLY A 147 -15.70 15.48 -18.74
N GLU A 148 -16.21 14.27 -18.47
CA GLU A 148 -17.32 14.04 -17.56
C GLU A 148 -16.83 14.04 -16.11
N VAL A 149 -17.52 14.79 -15.25
CA VAL A 149 -17.22 14.85 -13.81
C VAL A 149 -17.85 13.64 -13.11
N MET A 150 -17.04 12.91 -12.34
CA MET A 150 -17.52 11.80 -11.52
C MET A 150 -18.27 12.37 -10.31
N ASN A 151 -19.59 12.44 -10.42
CA ASN A 151 -20.49 13.01 -9.40
C ASN A 151 -21.25 11.95 -8.59
N SER A 152 -21.11 10.67 -8.95
CA SER A 152 -21.71 9.53 -8.25
C SER A 152 -20.92 8.26 -8.54
N TYR A 153 -21.10 7.24 -7.68
CA TYR A 153 -20.48 5.93 -7.93
C TYR A 153 -21.03 5.23 -9.16
N ALA A 154 -22.30 5.45 -9.55
CA ALA A 154 -22.87 4.86 -10.75
C ALA A 154 -22.13 5.33 -12.03
N VAL A 155 -21.78 6.62 -12.10
CA VAL A 155 -21.01 7.17 -13.22
C VAL A 155 -19.58 6.65 -13.20
N LEU A 156 -18.92 6.68 -12.04
CA LEU A 156 -17.54 6.20 -11.88
C LEU A 156 -17.41 4.71 -12.21
N GLU A 157 -18.32 3.88 -11.72
CA GLU A 157 -18.36 2.44 -11.96
C GLU A 157 -18.52 2.12 -13.44
N ARG A 158 -19.37 2.84 -14.16
CA ARG A 158 -19.52 2.67 -15.61
C ARG A 158 -18.20 2.93 -16.34
N LYS A 159 -17.49 4.00 -15.99
CA LYS A 159 -16.18 4.32 -16.59
C LYS A 159 -15.13 3.27 -16.21
N LEU A 160 -15.03 2.91 -14.93
CA LEU A 160 -14.08 1.89 -14.47
C LEU A 160 -14.35 0.53 -15.14
N SER A 161 -15.61 0.11 -15.25
CA SER A 161 -15.99 -1.13 -15.93
C SER A 161 -15.57 -1.13 -17.40
N SER A 162 -15.71 -0.01 -18.10
CA SER A 162 -15.23 0.13 -19.49
C SER A 162 -13.70 -0.02 -19.63
N LEU A 163 -12.96 0.19 -18.53
CA LEU A 163 -11.51 0.00 -18.47
C LEU A 163 -11.10 -1.39 -17.93
N GLY A 164 -12.07 -2.29 -17.75
CA GLY A 164 -11.87 -3.67 -17.28
C GLY A 164 -11.73 -3.81 -15.77
N TRP A 165 -12.26 -2.86 -14.99
CA TRP A 165 -12.38 -3.03 -13.54
C TRP A 165 -13.68 -3.77 -13.18
N GLU A 166 -13.59 -4.66 -12.20
CA GLU A 166 -14.71 -5.46 -11.70
C GLU A 166 -14.93 -5.18 -10.21
N ARG A 167 -16.15 -5.44 -9.72
CA ARG A 167 -16.50 -5.28 -8.31
C ARG A 167 -15.85 -6.34 -7.44
N TYR A 168 -15.29 -5.90 -6.32
CA TYR A 168 -14.73 -6.76 -5.28
C TYR A 168 -15.55 -6.62 -3.98
N TYR A 169 -15.97 -7.74 -3.39
CA TYR A 169 -17.00 -7.79 -2.33
C TYR A 169 -16.49 -8.27 -0.97
N ASP A 170 -15.21 -8.07 -0.68
CA ASP A 170 -14.57 -8.61 0.53
C ASP A 170 -14.89 -7.79 1.79
N ASP A 171 -15.02 -6.47 1.66
CA ASP A 171 -15.34 -5.57 2.76
C ASP A 171 -16.71 -4.88 2.53
N PRO A 172 -17.75 -5.17 3.34
CA PRO A 172 -19.09 -4.62 3.16
C PRO A 172 -19.18 -3.11 3.47
N ASP A 173 -18.19 -2.54 4.17
CA ASP A 173 -18.15 -1.12 4.51
C ASP A 173 -17.49 -0.27 3.41
N LEU A 174 -16.90 -0.92 2.41
CA LEU A 174 -16.18 -0.28 1.32
C LEU A 174 -16.80 -0.58 -0.05
N LEU A 175 -16.51 0.31 -0.98
CA LEU A 175 -16.79 0.14 -2.39
C LEU A 175 -15.46 -0.20 -3.09
N GLN A 176 -15.26 -1.46 -3.45
CA GLN A 176 -13.97 -1.91 -3.99
C GLN A 176 -14.07 -2.38 -5.44
N PHE A 177 -12.98 -2.12 -6.18
CA PHE A 177 -12.80 -2.55 -7.56
C PHE A 177 -11.43 -3.19 -7.73
N HIS A 178 -11.38 -4.30 -8.47
CA HIS A 178 -10.15 -5.00 -8.82
C HIS A 178 -10.05 -5.16 -10.34
N LYS A 179 -8.85 -5.44 -10.84
CA LYS A 179 -8.61 -5.73 -12.25
C LYS A 179 -7.79 -7.01 -12.37
N ARG A 180 -8.39 -8.07 -12.94
CA ARG A 180 -7.82 -9.44 -12.96
C ARG A 180 -6.40 -9.52 -13.50
N SER A 181 -6.06 -8.66 -14.45
CA SER A 181 -4.73 -8.62 -15.09
C SER A 181 -3.67 -7.90 -14.25
N THR A 182 -4.01 -7.39 -13.06
CA THR A 182 -3.12 -6.58 -12.21
C THR A 182 -3.31 -6.90 -10.73
N VAL A 183 -2.35 -6.50 -9.91
CA VAL A 183 -2.47 -6.54 -8.45
C VAL A 183 -3.20 -5.33 -7.86
N HIS A 184 -3.85 -4.51 -8.69
CA HIS A 184 -4.43 -3.26 -8.24
C HIS A 184 -5.83 -3.44 -7.64
N LEU A 185 -6.05 -2.76 -6.51
CA LEU A 185 -7.32 -2.64 -5.81
C LEU A 185 -7.62 -1.16 -5.57
N ILE A 186 -8.77 -0.68 -6.03
CA ILE A 186 -9.32 0.63 -5.67
C ILE A 186 -10.27 0.40 -4.50
N SER A 187 -10.13 1.17 -3.42
CA SER A 187 -11.01 1.10 -2.25
C SER A 187 -11.56 2.48 -1.93
N LEU A 188 -12.88 2.62 -2.04
CA LEU A 188 -13.60 3.87 -1.84
C LEU A 188 -14.58 3.71 -0.67
N PRO A 189 -14.95 4.81 0.01
CA PRO A 189 -16.03 4.75 0.99
C PRO A 189 -17.35 4.35 0.32
N ARG A 190 -18.26 3.73 1.07
CA ARG A 190 -19.57 3.34 0.53
C ARG A 190 -20.47 4.55 0.23
N ASP A 191 -20.32 5.62 1.01
CA ASP A 191 -21.00 6.89 0.82
C ASP A 191 -20.14 7.85 -0.03
N PHE A 192 -20.70 8.30 -1.16
CA PHE A 192 -20.01 9.17 -2.11
C PHE A 192 -19.64 10.52 -1.49
N ASN A 193 -20.39 11.01 -0.50
CA ASN A 193 -20.08 12.27 0.18
C ASN A 193 -18.79 12.18 1.01
N LYS A 194 -18.34 10.97 1.33
CA LYS A 194 -17.07 10.73 2.03
C LYS A 194 -15.89 10.58 1.05
N LEU A 195 -16.12 10.71 -0.26
CA LEU A 195 -15.07 10.64 -1.28
C LEU A 195 -14.12 11.85 -1.20
N LYS A 196 -12.99 11.67 -0.52
CA LYS A 196 -11.89 12.66 -0.43
C LYS A 196 -10.90 12.58 -1.60
N SER A 197 -10.07 13.62 -1.74
CA SER A 197 -9.01 13.75 -2.75
C SER A 197 -8.05 12.54 -2.78
N MET A 198 -7.70 11.98 -1.62
CA MET A 198 -6.86 10.77 -1.52
C MET A 198 -7.42 9.57 -2.30
N HIS A 199 -8.75 9.41 -2.35
CA HIS A 199 -9.40 8.35 -3.12
C HIS A 199 -9.38 8.67 -4.63
N MET A 200 -9.58 9.95 -4.98
CA MET A 200 -9.53 10.40 -6.37
C MET A 200 -8.14 10.18 -6.97
N TYR A 201 -7.08 10.57 -6.25
CA TYR A 201 -5.71 10.32 -6.70
C TYR A 201 -5.36 8.83 -6.77
N ASP A 202 -5.94 8.00 -5.90
CA ASP A 202 -5.76 6.54 -6.01
C ASP A 202 -6.31 6.00 -7.34
N ILE A 203 -7.47 6.49 -7.77
CA ILE A 203 -8.06 6.16 -9.08
C ILE A 203 -7.14 6.66 -10.21
N VAL A 204 -6.68 7.91 -10.13
CA VAL A 204 -5.80 8.50 -11.16
C VAL A 204 -4.51 7.73 -11.30
N VAL A 205 -3.81 7.40 -10.21
CA VAL A 205 -2.53 6.67 -10.28
C VAL A 205 -2.68 5.33 -11.00
N LYS A 206 -3.79 4.64 -10.77
CA LYS A 206 -4.10 3.34 -11.39
C LYS A 206 -4.66 3.44 -12.82
N ASN A 207 -5.08 4.63 -13.23
CA ASN A 207 -5.73 4.89 -14.51
C ASN A 207 -5.22 6.20 -15.12
N LYS A 208 -3.90 6.41 -15.11
CA LYS A 208 -3.22 7.71 -15.31
C LYS A 208 -3.65 8.48 -16.56
N ASN A 209 -4.06 7.78 -17.62
CA ASN A 209 -4.43 8.39 -18.90
C ASN A 209 -5.95 8.62 -19.06
N PHE A 210 -6.77 8.18 -18.11
CA PHE A 210 -8.24 8.20 -18.22
C PHE A 210 -8.89 9.12 -17.20
N PHE A 211 -8.20 9.43 -16.10
CA PHE A 211 -8.74 10.27 -15.05
C PHE A 211 -7.73 11.31 -14.61
N GLU A 212 -8.25 12.44 -14.15
CA GLU A 212 -7.48 13.50 -13.52
C GLU A 212 -8.27 14.15 -12.39
N VAL A 213 -7.55 14.76 -11.44
CA VAL A 213 -8.16 15.56 -10.38
C VAL A 213 -8.02 17.04 -10.76
N ARG A 214 -9.14 17.75 -10.82
CA ARG A 214 -9.20 19.20 -11.07
C ARG A 214 -9.73 19.94 -9.84
N ASP A 215 -9.43 21.22 -9.73
CA ASP A 215 -10.12 22.11 -8.81
C ASP A 215 -11.52 22.42 -9.33
N SER A 216 -12.53 22.39 -8.46
CA SER A 216 -13.85 22.94 -8.79
C SER A 216 -13.70 24.44 -9.08
N MET A 217 -14.34 24.90 -10.16
CA MET A 217 -14.50 26.34 -10.40
C MET A 217 -15.31 26.99 -9.27
#